data_AF-A0A897NPZ8-F1
#
_entry.id   AF-A0A897NPZ8-F1
#
_cell.length_a   1.000
_cell.length_b   1.000
_cell.length_c   1.000
_cell.angle_alpha   90.00
_cell.angle_beta   90.00
_cell.angle_gamma   90.00
#
_symmetry.space_group_name_H-M   'P 1'
#
loop_
_entity.id
_entity.type
_entity.pdbx_description
1 polymer ?
#
loop_
_entity_poly.entity_id
_entity_poly.type
_entity_poly.pdbx_seq_one_letter_code
_entity_poly.pdbx_strand_id
1 'polypeptide(L)'
;MDDSPEDGPLFDPRITSYNWLAGVLGGVVTFVAGYLVMAATILMPDGPPEGLSLRELLAEIGRVFYNAHQVTLDLRPASDNVEIEDAPNTVNWSDVGPDSVITINTELLDPNQTIVWNADVEQMIPYEQVGLYVFDFSQYQEPVQHAQEKPELLYRLVPVIVLIAAGATLAYLTLSDSDSIHEAVLPAVAFSGGYTAVAVLGTFFVGQELAGGAVVLSPNLGQTIVFALMYSLLCGLLGSYAISAWRDRNGPIANH
;
A
#
# COMPACT_ATOMS: atom_id res chain seq x y z
N MET A 1 37.34 37.78 -27.95
CA MET A 1 35.94 37.39 -27.75
C MET A 1 35.96 35.89 -27.74
N ASP A 2 35.86 35.34 -26.54
CA ASP A 2 35.87 33.90 -26.28
C ASP A 2 34.39 33.48 -26.26
N ASP A 3 33.88 33.05 -27.42
CA ASP A 3 32.51 32.51 -27.60
C ASP A 3 32.51 31.01 -27.26
N SER A 4 33.00 30.68 -26.07
CA SER A 4 32.76 29.35 -25.50
C SER A 4 31.30 29.35 -25.01
N PRO A 5 30.45 28.39 -25.43
CA PRO A 5 29.10 28.30 -24.90
C PRO A 5 29.23 28.14 -23.39
N GLU A 6 28.69 29.11 -22.63
CA GLU A 6 28.59 28.98 -21.18
C GLU A 6 27.72 27.76 -20.92
N ASP A 7 28.36 26.64 -20.59
CA ASP A 7 27.71 25.41 -20.15
C ASP A 7 26.95 25.73 -18.86
N GLY A 8 25.71 26.17 -19.02
CA GLY A 8 24.76 26.31 -17.92
C GLY A 8 24.66 24.99 -17.15
N PRO A 9 24.36 25.02 -15.85
CA PRO A 9 24.27 23.80 -15.06
C PRO A 9 23.25 22.83 -15.68
N LEU A 10 23.61 21.55 -15.73
CA LEU A 10 22.80 20.48 -16.33
C LEU A 10 21.39 20.37 -15.71
N PHE A 11 21.26 20.80 -14.45
CA PHE A 11 20.01 20.85 -13.70
C PHE A 11 19.84 22.23 -13.06
N ASP A 12 18.59 22.66 -12.88
CA ASP A 12 18.25 23.91 -12.20
C ASP A 12 18.88 23.90 -10.78
N PRO A 13 19.66 24.94 -10.40
CA PRO A 13 20.26 25.05 -9.08
C PRO A 13 19.27 24.89 -7.92
N ARG A 14 18.00 25.27 -8.11
CA ARG A 14 16.93 25.11 -7.10
C ARG A 14 16.65 23.64 -6.79
N ILE A 15 16.75 22.77 -7.80
CA ILE A 15 16.58 21.33 -7.67
C ILE A 15 17.80 20.75 -6.96
N THR A 16 19.01 21.17 -7.32
CA THR A 16 20.25 20.58 -6.76
C THR A 16 20.56 21.08 -5.35
N SER A 17 20.09 22.27 -4.96
CA SER A 17 20.24 22.81 -3.60
C SER A 17 19.16 22.34 -2.62
N TYR A 18 18.08 21.73 -3.10
CA TYR A 18 17.00 21.24 -2.24
C TYR A 18 17.47 20.12 -1.30
N ASN A 19 17.00 20.11 -0.06
CA ASN A 19 17.32 19.06 0.90
C ASN A 19 16.50 17.78 0.65
N TRP A 20 16.90 17.03 -0.39
CA TRP A 20 16.26 15.78 -0.81
C TRP A 20 16.19 14.74 0.30
N LEU A 21 17.25 14.63 1.11
CA LEU A 21 17.30 13.67 2.21
C LEU A 21 16.19 13.95 3.24
N ALA A 22 16.00 15.21 3.63
CA ALA A 22 14.93 15.60 4.54
C ALA A 22 13.54 15.30 3.95
N GLY A 23 13.33 15.59 2.65
CA GLY A 23 12.08 15.27 1.97
C GLY A 23 11.77 13.77 1.94
N VAL A 24 12.76 12.95 1.56
CA VAL A 24 12.63 11.48 1.52
C VAL A 24 12.36 10.90 2.92
N LEU A 25 13.12 11.33 3.93
CA LEU A 25 12.89 10.91 5.32
C LEU A 25 11.52 11.36 5.83
N GLY A 26 11.05 12.53 5.41
CA GLY A 26 9.69 12.99 5.68
C GLY A 26 8.63 12.04 5.13
N GLY A 27 8.85 11.50 3.93
CA GLY A 27 8.02 10.44 3.34
C GLY A 27 7.98 9.17 4.19
N VAL A 28 9.15 8.70 4.63
CA VAL A 28 9.29 7.52 5.52
C VAL A 28 8.52 7.73 6.82
N VAL A 29 8.76 8.85 7.50
CA VAL A 29 8.12 9.17 8.78
C VAL A 29 6.60 9.27 8.61
N THR A 30 6.14 9.85 7.50
CA THR A 30 4.71 10.01 7.25
C THR A 30 4.01 8.68 6.98
N PHE A 31 4.65 7.75 6.28
CA PHE A 31 4.11 6.40 6.12
C PHE A 31 3.91 5.74 7.49
N VAL A 32 4.94 5.76 8.33
CA VAL A 32 4.88 5.19 9.68
C VAL A 32 3.82 5.89 10.53
N ALA A 33 3.77 7.22 10.52
CA ALA A 33 2.77 7.98 11.26
C ALA A 33 1.35 7.69 10.77
N GLY A 34 1.12 7.65 9.46
CA GLY A 34 -0.19 7.33 8.88
C GLY A 34 -0.66 5.93 9.24
N TYR A 35 0.26 4.96 9.21
CA TYR A 35 -0.01 3.60 9.65
C TYR A 35 -0.39 3.54 11.14
N LEU A 36 0.30 4.29 12.01
CA LEU A 36 -0.02 4.38 13.44
C LEU A 36 -1.35 5.11 13.72
N VAL A 37 -1.66 6.17 12.98
CA VAL A 37 -2.95 6.87 13.08
C VAL A 37 -4.08 5.95 12.62
N MET A 38 -3.87 5.15 11.58
CA MET A 38 -4.81 4.12 11.16
C MET A 38 -5.01 3.06 12.25
N ALA A 39 -3.92 2.56 12.84
CA ALA A 39 -3.98 1.64 13.97
C ALA A 39 -4.83 2.21 15.12
N ALA A 40 -4.59 3.46 15.52
CA ALA A 40 -5.37 4.12 16.56
C ALA A 40 -6.86 4.25 16.18
N THR A 41 -7.16 4.58 14.91
CA THR A 41 -8.53 4.72 14.41
C THR A 41 -9.28 3.38 14.41
N ILE A 42 -8.59 2.28 14.12
CA ILE A 42 -9.16 0.93 14.17
C ILE A 42 -9.36 0.48 15.62
N LEU A 43 -8.35 0.67 16.46
CA LEU A 43 -8.31 0.10 17.82
C LEU A 43 -9.07 0.93 18.87
N MET A 44 -9.38 2.20 18.64
CA MET A 44 -10.09 3.00 19.65
C MET A 44 -11.60 3.07 19.37
N PRO A 45 -12.48 2.85 20.37
CA PRO A 45 -12.18 2.64 21.80
C PRO A 45 -11.99 1.19 22.23
N ASP A 46 -12.33 0.22 21.38
CA ASP A 46 -12.60 -1.17 21.79
C ASP A 46 -11.36 -2.02 22.07
N GLY A 47 -10.19 -1.56 21.65
CA GLY A 47 -8.91 -2.27 21.75
C GLY A 47 -8.69 -3.30 20.65
N PRO A 48 -7.55 -4.00 20.66
CA PRO A 48 -7.30 -5.13 19.76
C PRO A 48 -8.23 -6.30 20.09
N PRO A 49 -8.68 -7.07 19.08
CA PRO A 49 -9.51 -8.25 19.33
C PRO A 49 -8.77 -9.29 20.18
N GLU A 50 -9.49 -9.96 21.09
CA GLU A 50 -8.92 -11.01 21.93
C GLU A 50 -8.50 -12.22 21.08
N GLY A 51 -7.29 -12.74 21.36
CA GLY A 51 -6.79 -13.97 20.72
C GLY A 51 -5.94 -13.78 19.45
N LEU A 52 -5.81 -12.56 18.93
CA LEU A 52 -4.88 -12.27 17.82
C LEU A 52 -3.44 -12.09 18.30
N SER A 53 -2.49 -12.64 17.54
CA SER A 53 -1.07 -12.33 17.73
C SER A 53 -0.75 -10.90 17.25
N LEU A 54 0.34 -10.31 17.75
CA LEU A 54 0.77 -8.97 17.31
C LEU A 54 1.04 -8.90 15.80
N ARG A 55 1.57 -9.98 15.21
CA ARG A 55 1.84 -10.05 13.76
C ARG A 55 0.54 -9.98 12.97
N GLU A 56 -0.47 -10.75 13.39
CA GLU A 56 -1.78 -10.77 12.71
C GLU A 56 -2.50 -9.43 12.84
N LEU A 57 -2.44 -8.81 14.03
CA LEU A 57 -3.00 -7.47 14.25
C LEU A 57 -2.35 -6.42 13.34
N LEU A 58 -1.01 -6.41 13.22
CA LEU A 58 -0.30 -5.51 12.33
C LEU A 58 -0.61 -5.80 10.86
N ALA A 59 -0.70 -7.07 10.47
CA ALA A 59 -1.13 -7.42 9.12
C ALA A 59 -2.55 -6.90 8.83
N GLU A 60 -3.48 -7.00 9.77
CA GLU A 60 -4.83 -6.50 9.61
C GLU A 60 -4.89 -4.97 9.48
N ILE A 61 -4.23 -4.23 10.37
CA ILE A 61 -4.10 -2.77 10.28
C ILE A 61 -3.49 -2.38 8.92
N GLY A 62 -2.47 -3.12 8.49
CA GLY A 62 -1.84 -2.90 7.20
C GLY A 62 -2.82 -3.05 6.05
N ARG A 63 -3.60 -4.14 6.01
CA ARG A 63 -4.59 -4.33 4.95
C ARG A 63 -5.60 -3.20 4.89
N VAL A 64 -6.10 -2.74 6.04
CA VAL A 64 -6.99 -1.57 6.09
C VAL A 64 -6.30 -0.32 5.58
N PHE A 65 -5.04 -0.10 5.97
CA PHE A 65 -4.25 1.05 5.50
C PHE A 65 -4.02 1.03 3.99
N TYR A 66 -3.68 -0.10 3.39
CA TYR A 66 -3.53 -0.25 1.93
C TYR A 66 -4.86 -0.11 1.21
N ASN A 67 -5.93 -0.70 1.75
CA ASN A 67 -7.27 -0.55 1.19
C ASN A 67 -7.77 0.91 1.23
N ALA A 68 -7.43 1.66 2.28
CA ALA A 68 -7.72 3.09 2.35
C ALA A 68 -7.01 3.90 1.24
N HIS A 69 -5.91 3.37 0.68
CA HIS A 69 -5.24 3.88 -0.52
C HIS A 69 -5.77 3.28 -1.82
N GLN A 70 -6.89 2.55 -1.79
CA GLN A 70 -7.49 1.84 -2.93
C GLN A 70 -6.61 0.71 -3.50
N VAL A 71 -5.70 0.18 -2.69
CA VAL A 71 -4.89 -0.99 -3.07
C VAL A 71 -5.67 -2.26 -2.73
N THR A 72 -5.91 -3.11 -3.74
CA THR A 72 -6.52 -4.43 -3.58
C THR A 72 -5.52 -5.45 -3.06
N LEU A 73 -6.03 -6.55 -2.53
CA LEU A 73 -5.22 -7.68 -2.11
C LEU A 73 -5.12 -8.70 -3.26
N ASP A 74 -3.94 -9.28 -3.43
CA ASP A 74 -3.68 -10.39 -4.35
C ASP A 74 -3.22 -11.62 -3.56
N LEU A 75 -3.49 -12.79 -4.13
CA LEU A 75 -2.86 -14.03 -3.71
C LEU A 75 -1.47 -14.13 -4.34
N ARG A 76 -0.49 -14.51 -3.52
CA ARG A 76 0.84 -14.90 -3.97
C ARG A 76 1.15 -16.31 -3.52
N PRO A 77 1.68 -17.17 -4.39
CA PRO A 77 2.12 -18.48 -3.97
C PRO A 77 3.32 -18.34 -3.04
N ALA A 78 3.35 -19.13 -1.96
CA ALA A 78 4.45 -19.11 -1.00
C ALA A 78 5.69 -19.85 -1.52
N SER A 79 5.53 -20.71 -2.54
CA SER A 79 6.59 -21.39 -3.25
C SER A 79 6.21 -21.59 -4.73
N ASP A 80 7.20 -21.84 -5.58
CA ASP A 80 7.01 -22.08 -7.03
C ASP A 80 6.14 -23.32 -7.32
N ASN A 81 5.92 -24.14 -6.30
CA ASN A 81 5.15 -25.37 -6.34
C ASN A 81 3.65 -25.15 -6.05
N VAL A 82 3.22 -23.92 -5.76
CA VAL A 82 1.82 -23.60 -5.48
C VAL A 82 1.24 -22.88 -6.68
N GLU A 83 0.17 -23.46 -7.24
CA GLU A 83 -0.57 -22.88 -8.35
C GLU A 83 -1.87 -22.26 -7.83
N ILE A 84 -2.20 -21.08 -8.36
CA ILE A 84 -3.43 -20.35 -8.05
C ILE A 84 -4.22 -20.23 -9.34
N GLU A 85 -5.40 -20.83 -9.37
CA GLU A 85 -6.31 -20.73 -10.51
C GLU A 85 -7.58 -19.95 -10.13
N ASP A 86 -7.82 -18.83 -10.84
CA ASP A 86 -9.08 -18.08 -10.79
C ASP A 86 -10.24 -18.98 -11.23
N ALA A 87 -11.32 -19.02 -10.43
CA ALA A 87 -12.51 -19.89 -10.62
C ALA A 87 -12.70 -20.34 -12.07
N PRO A 88 -12.21 -21.53 -12.43
CA PRO A 88 -12.34 -21.95 -13.81
C PRO A 88 -13.79 -22.35 -14.02
N ASN A 89 -14.41 -21.88 -15.10
CA ASN A 89 -15.76 -22.30 -15.49
C ASN A 89 -15.86 -23.82 -15.74
N THR A 90 -14.71 -24.48 -15.88
CA THR A 90 -14.56 -25.93 -15.92
C THR A 90 -13.15 -26.26 -15.43
N VAL A 91 -13.03 -26.72 -14.19
CA VAL A 91 -11.86 -27.54 -13.83
C VAL A 91 -12.25 -28.98 -14.04
N ASN A 92 -11.90 -29.50 -15.21
CA ASN A 92 -12.05 -30.92 -15.50
C ASN A 92 -10.75 -31.60 -15.12
N TRP A 93 -10.74 -32.22 -13.95
CA TRP A 93 -9.54 -32.85 -13.47
C TRP A 93 -9.57 -34.35 -13.73
N SER A 94 -10.10 -34.78 -14.89
CA SER A 94 -10.24 -36.18 -15.34
C SER A 94 -9.04 -37.09 -15.21
N ASP A 95 -7.90 -36.48 -14.92
CA ASP A 95 -6.56 -36.98 -15.14
C ASP A 95 -5.71 -36.76 -13.88
N VAL A 96 -6.26 -37.07 -12.70
CA VAL A 96 -5.67 -36.95 -11.35
C VAL A 96 -5.96 -38.24 -10.53
N GLY A 97 -5.30 -39.43 -10.62
CA GLY A 97 -3.89 -39.83 -10.87
C GLY A 97 -3.38 -39.56 -12.27
N PRO A 98 -2.40 -40.26 -12.90
CA PRO A 98 -2.17 -40.00 -14.33
C PRO A 98 -3.50 -40.02 -15.14
N ASP A 99 -4.56 -40.65 -14.62
CA ASP A 99 -5.84 -40.85 -15.28
C ASP A 99 -7.13 -40.78 -14.38
N SER A 100 -7.30 -39.90 -13.35
CA SER A 100 -8.64 -39.82 -12.66
C SER A 100 -9.31 -38.48 -12.34
N VAL A 101 -10.63 -38.39 -12.55
CA VAL A 101 -11.46 -37.16 -12.51
C VAL A 101 -11.74 -36.51 -11.16
N ILE A 102 -11.10 -35.38 -10.84
CA ILE A 102 -11.69 -34.36 -9.94
C ILE A 102 -12.74 -33.59 -10.74
N THR A 103 -13.99 -33.67 -10.30
CA THR A 103 -15.08 -32.88 -10.86
C THR A 103 -15.47 -31.86 -9.82
N ILE A 104 -15.11 -30.60 -10.05
CA ILE A 104 -15.60 -29.48 -9.23
C ILE A 104 -16.90 -29.02 -9.88
N ASN A 105 -18.01 -29.16 -9.14
CA ASN A 105 -19.31 -28.71 -9.62
C ASN A 105 -19.39 -27.18 -9.47
N THR A 106 -19.00 -26.47 -10.52
CA THR A 106 -18.87 -25.00 -10.58
C THR A 106 -20.20 -24.25 -10.53
N GLU A 107 -21.34 -24.95 -10.56
CA GLU A 107 -22.66 -24.36 -10.32
C GLU A 107 -22.91 -24.00 -8.84
N LEU A 108 -22.02 -24.41 -7.93
CA LEU A 108 -22.08 -24.12 -6.49
C LEU A 108 -21.04 -23.10 -6.00
N LEU A 109 -20.13 -22.66 -6.88
CA LEU A 109 -19.12 -21.67 -6.52
C LEU A 109 -19.62 -20.27 -6.90
N ASP A 110 -19.59 -19.35 -5.95
CA ASP A 110 -19.84 -17.95 -6.24
C ASP A 110 -18.69 -17.40 -7.12
N PRO A 111 -18.95 -16.43 -8.02
CA PRO A 111 -17.95 -15.87 -8.93
C PRO A 111 -16.73 -15.23 -8.26
N ASN A 112 -16.75 -15.08 -6.92
CA ASN A 112 -15.67 -14.53 -6.10
C ASN A 112 -14.85 -15.61 -5.37
N GLN A 113 -15.03 -16.88 -5.68
CA GLN A 113 -14.31 -17.97 -5.03
C GLN A 113 -13.05 -18.38 -5.83
N THR A 114 -11.88 -18.53 -5.18
CA THR A 114 -10.63 -18.99 -5.84
C THR A 114 -10.20 -20.32 -5.23
N ILE A 115 -9.62 -21.18 -6.07
CA ILE A 115 -9.15 -22.51 -5.67
C ILE A 115 -7.61 -22.48 -5.62
N VAL A 116 -7.05 -23.05 -4.55
CA VAL A 116 -5.60 -23.12 -4.33
C VAL A 116 -5.20 -24.58 -4.09
N TRP A 117 -4.13 -25.02 -4.74
CA TRP A 117 -3.53 -26.34 -4.54
C TRP A 117 -2.00 -26.32 -4.70
N ASN A 118 -1.35 -27.40 -4.26
CA ASN A 118 0.08 -27.66 -4.45
C ASN A 118 0.26 -28.51 -5.72
N ALA A 119 1.02 -28.01 -6.68
CA ALA A 119 1.26 -28.59 -8.00
C ALA A 119 2.41 -29.62 -8.03
N ASP A 120 3.26 -29.71 -6.99
CA ASP A 120 4.37 -30.68 -6.92
C ASP A 120 3.89 -32.09 -6.51
N VAL A 121 2.83 -32.57 -7.16
CA VAL A 121 2.26 -33.91 -6.92
C VAL A 121 3.06 -35.00 -7.67
N GLU A 122 4.12 -34.66 -8.40
CA GLU A 122 4.91 -35.67 -9.10
C GLU A 122 5.72 -36.57 -8.18
N GLN A 123 6.10 -36.15 -6.95
CA GLN A 123 6.86 -37.02 -6.04
C GLN A 123 6.50 -36.85 -4.56
N MET A 124 5.86 -37.90 -4.01
CA MET A 124 5.89 -38.29 -2.59
C MET A 124 5.02 -37.52 -1.57
N ILE A 125 3.79 -37.12 -1.89
CA ILE A 125 2.83 -36.74 -0.83
C ILE A 125 1.56 -37.60 -0.94
N PRO A 126 1.11 -38.29 0.14
CA PRO A 126 -0.16 -39.00 0.15
C PRO A 126 -1.31 -38.06 -0.23
N TYR A 127 -2.24 -38.51 -1.08
CA TYR A 127 -3.40 -37.72 -1.56
C TYR A 127 -4.22 -37.06 -0.45
N GLU A 128 -4.23 -37.65 0.74
CA GLU A 128 -4.89 -37.10 1.94
C GLU A 128 -4.26 -35.78 2.44
N GLN A 129 -3.09 -35.39 1.92
CA GLN A 129 -2.38 -34.15 2.22
C GLN A 129 -2.38 -33.17 1.03
N VAL A 130 -2.99 -33.53 -0.11
CA VAL A 130 -3.28 -32.58 -1.19
C VAL A 130 -4.45 -31.72 -0.72
N GLY A 131 -4.14 -30.67 0.02
CA GLY A 131 -5.13 -29.73 0.50
C GLY A 131 -5.72 -28.94 -0.66
N LEU A 132 -6.92 -29.30 -1.11
CA LEU A 132 -7.75 -28.45 -1.96
C LEU A 132 -8.41 -27.40 -1.07
N TYR A 133 -8.04 -26.13 -1.24
CA TYR A 133 -8.64 -25.03 -0.49
C TYR A 133 -9.52 -24.20 -1.43
N VAL A 134 -10.80 -24.08 -1.07
CA VAL A 134 -11.74 -23.15 -1.72
C VAL A 134 -11.88 -21.95 -0.81
N PHE A 135 -11.54 -20.78 -1.33
CA PHE A 135 -11.64 -19.51 -0.61
C PHE A 135 -12.71 -18.65 -1.23
N ASP A 136 -13.57 -18.04 -0.40
CA ASP A 136 -14.50 -16.99 -0.82
C ASP A 136 -13.90 -15.61 -0.53
N PHE A 137 -13.57 -14.87 -1.59
CA PHE A 137 -12.94 -13.56 -1.47
C PHE A 137 -13.92 -12.40 -1.34
N SER A 138 -15.23 -12.64 -1.39
CA SER A 138 -16.22 -11.61 -1.07
C SER A 138 -15.94 -10.97 0.31
N GLN A 139 -15.54 -11.79 1.29
CA GLN A 139 -15.21 -11.37 2.66
C GLN A 139 -13.90 -10.56 2.77
N TYR A 140 -13.01 -10.65 1.78
CA TYR A 140 -11.72 -9.94 1.75
C TYR A 140 -11.74 -8.72 0.83
N GLN A 141 -12.70 -8.64 -0.09
CA GLN A 141 -13.01 -7.45 -0.90
C GLN A 141 -13.78 -6.40 -0.09
N GLU A 142 -14.52 -6.82 0.94
CA GLU A 142 -15.09 -5.94 1.95
C GLU A 142 -14.06 -5.74 3.07
N PRO A 143 -13.48 -4.53 3.23
CA PRO A 143 -12.40 -4.31 4.17
C PRO A 143 -12.96 -4.40 5.60
N VAL A 144 -12.76 -5.57 6.20
CA VAL A 144 -12.89 -5.87 7.63
C VAL A 144 -14.33 -5.72 8.16
N GLN A 145 -14.99 -6.85 8.44
CA GLN A 145 -16.26 -6.93 9.18
C GLN A 145 -16.21 -6.20 10.55
N HIS A 146 -15.02 -5.93 11.08
CA HIS A 146 -14.78 -5.12 12.28
C HIS A 146 -14.72 -3.59 12.03
N ALA A 147 -14.44 -3.14 10.80
CA ALA A 147 -14.48 -1.72 10.43
C ALA A 147 -15.90 -1.25 10.04
N GLN A 148 -16.81 -2.19 9.75
CA GLN A 148 -18.20 -1.91 9.38
C GLN A 148 -18.98 -1.14 10.46
N GLU A 149 -18.54 -1.18 11.72
CA GLU A 149 -19.18 -0.44 12.82
C GLU A 149 -18.78 1.04 12.90
N LYS A 150 -17.67 1.45 12.26
CA LYS A 150 -17.22 2.85 12.25
C LYS A 150 -17.45 3.48 10.87
N PRO A 151 -17.62 4.81 10.79
CA PRO A 151 -17.93 5.46 9.52
C PRO A 151 -16.85 5.17 8.48
N GLU A 152 -17.20 4.49 7.39
CA GLU A 152 -16.30 4.15 6.27
C GLU A 152 -15.49 5.36 5.78
N LEU A 153 -16.11 6.54 5.85
CA LEU A 153 -15.53 7.82 5.48
C LEU A 153 -14.31 8.19 6.34
N LEU A 154 -14.30 7.86 7.64
CA LEU A 154 -13.20 8.20 8.56
C LEU A 154 -11.91 7.49 8.13
N TYR A 155 -11.99 6.20 7.82
CA TYR A 155 -10.83 5.41 7.39
C TYR A 155 -10.27 5.88 6.05
N ARG A 156 -11.12 6.24 5.10
CA ARG A 156 -10.68 6.76 3.79
C ARG A 156 -10.03 8.14 3.89
N LEU A 157 -10.45 8.96 4.85
CA LEU A 157 -9.91 10.32 5.01
C LEU A 157 -8.59 10.37 5.78
N VAL A 158 -8.34 9.43 6.70
CA VAL A 158 -7.09 9.38 7.49
C VAL A 158 -5.83 9.51 6.62
N PRO A 159 -5.60 8.66 5.60
CA PRO A 159 -4.40 8.79 4.79
C PRO A 159 -4.34 10.11 4.04
N VAL A 160 -5.45 10.60 3.50
CA VAL A 160 -5.52 11.89 2.80
C VAL A 160 -5.11 13.04 3.72
N ILE A 161 -5.67 13.12 4.92
CA ILE A 161 -5.38 14.18 5.89
C ILE A 161 -3.92 14.13 6.33
N VAL A 162 -3.40 12.93 6.64
CA VAL A 162 -2.01 12.74 7.05
C VAL A 162 -1.05 13.18 5.94
N LEU A 163 -1.31 12.80 4.69
CA LEU A 163 -0.46 13.16 3.55
C LEU A 163 -0.50 14.69 3.27
N ILE A 164 -1.68 15.32 3.36
CA ILE A 164 -1.80 16.79 3.23
C ILE A 164 -1.02 17.50 4.34
N ALA A 165 -1.20 17.07 5.59
CA ALA A 165 -0.50 17.65 6.74
C ALA A 165 1.02 17.49 6.61
N ALA A 166 1.49 16.33 6.14
CA ALA A 166 2.90 16.08 5.89
C ALA A 166 3.47 16.98 4.78
N GLY A 167 2.76 17.13 3.66
CA GLY A 167 3.15 18.04 2.59
C GLY A 167 3.26 19.48 3.08
N ALA A 168 2.26 19.96 3.82
CA ALA A 168 2.27 21.30 4.42
C ALA A 168 3.45 21.47 5.40
N THR A 169 3.69 20.46 6.24
CA THR A 169 4.79 20.49 7.23
C THR A 169 6.16 20.49 6.56
N LEU A 170 6.36 19.67 5.53
CA LEU A 170 7.63 19.63 4.81
C LEU A 170 7.88 20.95 4.08
N ALA A 171 6.90 21.47 3.33
CA ALA A 171 7.04 22.75 2.67
C ALA A 171 7.27 23.91 3.66
N TYR A 172 6.69 23.83 4.86
CA TYR A 172 6.98 24.79 5.93
C TYR A 172 8.45 24.73 6.39
N LEU A 173 9.00 23.52 6.53
CA LEU A 173 10.33 23.30 7.09
C LEU A 173 11.47 23.40 6.06
N THR A 174 11.21 23.11 4.79
CA THR A 174 12.26 22.97 3.76
C THR A 174 12.30 24.12 2.76
N LEU A 175 11.23 24.90 2.61
CA LEU A 175 11.21 26.08 1.74
C LEU A 175 11.58 27.34 2.52
N SER A 176 12.39 28.19 1.91
CA SER A 176 12.77 29.51 2.42
C SER A 176 11.70 30.57 2.13
N ASP A 177 11.69 31.67 2.87
CA ASP A 177 10.70 32.76 2.66
C ASP A 177 10.89 33.50 1.33
N SER A 178 12.06 33.35 0.70
CA SER A 178 12.37 33.88 -0.62
C SER A 178 11.95 32.97 -1.78
N ASP A 179 11.55 31.73 -1.48
CA ASP A 179 11.31 30.71 -2.49
C ASP A 179 9.96 30.95 -3.17
N SER A 180 9.91 30.71 -4.48
CA SER A 180 8.69 30.93 -5.24
C SER A 180 7.63 29.87 -4.91
N ILE A 181 6.34 30.22 -5.04
CA ILE A 181 5.24 29.25 -4.80
C ILE A 181 5.36 27.97 -5.64
N HIS A 182 6.02 28.04 -6.81
CA HIS A 182 6.25 26.89 -7.68
C HIS A 182 7.24 25.88 -7.10
N GLU A 183 8.08 26.28 -6.14
CA GLU A 183 9.02 25.38 -5.45
C GLU A 183 8.33 24.46 -4.44
N ALA A 184 7.03 24.70 -4.16
CA ALA A 184 6.16 23.79 -3.40
C ALA A 184 6.04 22.38 -4.01
N VAL A 185 6.46 22.20 -5.26
CA VAL A 185 6.52 20.89 -5.91
C VAL A 185 7.66 20.03 -5.33
N LEU A 186 8.79 20.63 -4.94
CA LEU A 186 9.98 19.88 -4.50
C LEU A 186 9.74 19.06 -3.22
N PRO A 187 9.12 19.62 -2.16
CA PRO A 187 8.77 18.84 -0.98
C PRO A 187 7.87 17.66 -1.29
N ALA A 188 6.83 17.86 -2.11
CA ALA A 188 5.90 16.79 -2.48
C ALA A 188 6.58 15.66 -3.27
N VAL A 189 7.46 15.99 -4.23
CA VAL A 189 8.18 14.97 -5.01
C VAL A 189 9.15 14.17 -4.15
N ALA A 190 9.97 14.84 -3.32
CA ALA A 190 10.93 14.16 -2.46
C ALA A 190 10.22 13.25 -1.43
N PHE A 191 9.15 13.78 -0.82
CA PHE A 191 8.25 13.08 0.09
C PHE A 191 7.66 11.81 -0.53
N SER A 192 7.10 11.92 -1.72
CA SER A 192 6.45 10.80 -2.41
C SER A 192 7.42 9.65 -2.67
N GLY A 193 8.68 9.94 -2.97
CA GLY A 193 9.72 8.93 -3.15
C GLY A 193 9.92 8.08 -1.89
N GLY A 194 10.11 8.73 -0.74
CA GLY A 194 10.26 8.06 0.54
C GLY A 194 9.01 7.28 0.96
N TYR A 195 7.83 7.90 0.82
CA TYR A 195 6.56 7.28 1.16
C TYR A 195 6.30 6.01 0.34
N THR A 196 6.50 6.09 -0.98
CA THR A 196 6.27 4.97 -1.90
C THR A 196 7.25 3.83 -1.64
N ALA A 197 8.52 4.13 -1.37
CA ALA A 197 9.51 3.10 -1.06
C ALA A 197 9.12 2.28 0.18
N VAL A 198 8.68 2.95 1.25
CA VAL A 198 8.21 2.24 2.46
C VAL A 198 6.89 1.51 2.20
N ALA A 199 5.98 2.10 1.42
CA ALA A 199 4.75 1.43 1.02
C ALA A 199 5.00 0.13 0.25
N VAL A 200 5.99 0.10 -0.64
CA VAL A 200 6.36 -1.15 -1.34
C VAL A 200 6.92 -2.17 -0.35
N LEU A 201 7.84 -1.76 0.53
CA LEU A 201 8.42 -2.65 1.55
C LEU A 201 7.34 -3.22 2.49
N GLY A 202 6.37 -2.40 2.88
CA GLY A 202 5.27 -2.83 3.76
C GLY A 202 4.41 -3.94 3.16
N THR A 203 4.31 -4.07 1.83
CA THR A 203 3.52 -5.14 1.19
C THR A 203 4.00 -6.54 1.57
N PHE A 204 5.28 -6.70 1.91
CA PHE A 204 5.87 -7.97 2.32
C PHE A 204 5.61 -8.33 3.78
N PHE A 205 5.29 -7.34 4.63
CA PHE A 205 5.05 -7.55 6.07
C PHE A 205 3.57 -7.65 6.42
N VAL A 206 2.69 -7.18 5.53
CA VAL A 206 1.24 -7.15 5.70
C VAL A 206 0.56 -8.43 5.17
N GLY A 207 1.34 -9.35 4.60
CA GLY A 207 0.84 -10.62 4.09
C GLY A 207 0.24 -11.50 5.18
N GLN A 208 -0.92 -12.09 4.90
CA GLN A 208 -1.50 -13.17 5.71
C GLN A 208 -1.32 -14.50 5.00
N GLU A 209 -0.71 -15.45 5.68
CA GLU A 209 -0.62 -16.83 5.23
C GLU A 209 -2.01 -17.49 5.29
N LEU A 210 -2.43 -18.08 4.18
CA LEU A 210 -3.65 -18.87 4.04
C LEU A 210 -3.27 -20.30 3.59
N ALA A 211 -4.25 -21.22 3.57
CA ALA A 211 -4.05 -22.59 3.10
C ALA A 211 -2.88 -23.32 3.80
N GLY A 212 -2.76 -23.17 5.12
CA GLY A 212 -1.66 -23.78 5.89
C GLY A 212 -0.26 -23.25 5.52
N GLY A 213 -0.17 -22.06 4.90
CA GLY A 213 1.08 -21.44 4.47
C GLY A 213 1.39 -21.61 2.98
N ALA A 214 0.49 -22.23 2.20
CA ALA A 214 0.71 -22.41 0.76
C ALA A 214 0.59 -21.10 -0.04
N VAL A 215 -0.26 -20.17 0.39
CA VAL A 215 -0.43 -18.86 -0.26
C VAL A 215 -0.42 -17.74 0.75
N VAL A 216 -0.03 -16.55 0.28
CA VAL A 216 0.00 -15.32 1.06
C VAL A 216 -0.94 -14.32 0.41
N LEU A 217 -1.97 -13.91 1.14
CA LEU A 217 -2.82 -12.78 0.76
C LEU A 217 -2.10 -11.48 1.13
N SER A 218 -1.71 -10.68 0.14
CA SER A 218 -0.87 -9.49 0.33
C SER A 218 -1.33 -8.31 -0.55
N PRO A 219 -0.99 -7.06 -0.22
CA PRO A 219 -1.32 -5.92 -1.08
C PRO A 219 -0.71 -6.06 -2.48
N ASN A 220 -1.50 -5.75 -3.52
CA ASN A 220 -1.05 -5.77 -4.90
C ASN A 220 0.14 -4.80 -5.09
N LEU A 221 1.28 -5.32 -5.55
CA LEU A 221 2.53 -4.53 -5.61
C LEU A 221 2.46 -3.44 -6.68
N GLY A 222 1.91 -3.75 -7.85
CA GLY A 222 1.76 -2.79 -8.94
C GLY A 222 0.83 -1.64 -8.58
N GLN A 223 -0.33 -1.97 -8.01
CA GLN A 223 -1.27 -0.97 -7.48
C GLN A 223 -0.66 -0.18 -6.33
N THR A 224 0.09 -0.83 -5.43
CA THR A 224 0.77 -0.14 -4.32
C THR A 224 1.70 0.94 -4.84
N ILE A 225 2.54 0.63 -5.85
CA ILE A 225 3.44 1.63 -6.45
C ILE A 225 2.64 2.81 -7.00
N VAL A 226 1.62 2.52 -7.82
CA VAL A 226 0.84 3.55 -8.51
C VAL A 226 0.05 4.41 -7.52
N PHE A 227 -0.72 3.80 -6.62
CA PHE A 227 -1.56 4.53 -5.69
C PHE A 227 -0.76 5.20 -4.58
N ALA A 228 0.26 4.57 -4.01
CA ALA A 228 1.10 5.25 -3.00
C ALA A 228 1.78 6.49 -3.59
N LEU A 229 2.27 6.40 -4.83
CA LEU A 229 2.87 7.53 -5.52
C LEU A 229 1.82 8.61 -5.82
N MET A 230 0.67 8.26 -6.40
CA MET A 230 -0.38 9.24 -6.74
C MET A 230 -0.95 9.92 -5.49
N TYR A 231 -1.32 9.17 -4.45
CA TYR A 231 -1.87 9.75 -3.22
C TYR A 231 -0.87 10.66 -2.53
N SER A 232 0.37 10.19 -2.33
CA SER A 232 1.39 10.98 -1.67
C SER A 232 1.72 12.25 -2.46
N LEU A 233 1.78 12.17 -3.79
CA LEU A 233 2.11 13.32 -4.62
C LEU A 233 0.97 14.34 -4.64
N LEU A 234 -0.26 13.91 -4.93
CA LEU A 234 -1.41 14.81 -5.02
C LEU A 234 -1.71 15.47 -3.66
N CYS A 235 -1.76 14.68 -2.59
CA CYS A 235 -2.02 15.21 -1.25
C CYS A 235 -0.84 16.06 -0.74
N GLY A 236 0.39 15.62 -1.01
CA GLY A 236 1.60 16.36 -0.67
C GLY A 236 1.66 17.71 -1.38
N LEU A 237 1.27 17.77 -2.66
CA LEU A 237 1.16 19.02 -3.43
C LEU A 237 0.08 19.92 -2.83
N LEU A 238 -1.12 19.40 -2.54
CA LEU A 238 -2.19 20.18 -1.92
C LEU A 238 -1.73 20.84 -0.61
N GLY A 239 -1.08 20.07 0.27
CA GLY A 239 -0.51 20.60 1.51
C GLY A 239 0.59 21.64 1.29
N SER A 240 1.54 21.33 0.40
CA SER A 240 2.69 22.19 0.10
C SER A 240 2.27 23.52 -0.53
N TYR A 241 1.29 23.50 -1.45
CA TYR A 241 0.75 24.72 -2.04
C TYR A 241 -0.10 25.51 -1.05
N ALA A 242 -0.87 24.86 -0.18
CA ALA A 242 -1.66 25.54 0.83
C ALA A 242 -0.78 26.38 1.77
N ILE A 243 0.34 25.82 2.24
CA ILE A 243 1.26 26.57 3.12
C ILE A 243 2.02 27.65 2.35
N SER A 244 2.43 27.37 1.11
CA SER A 244 3.19 28.33 0.29
C SER A 244 2.31 29.53 -0.09
N ALA A 245 1.05 29.31 -0.44
CA ALA A 245 0.07 30.36 -0.68
C ALA A 245 -0.25 31.17 0.60
N TRP A 246 -0.26 30.51 1.76
CA TRP A 246 -0.43 31.19 3.04
C TRP A 246 0.79 32.08 3.39
N ARG A 247 2.02 31.63 3.12
CA ARG A 247 3.26 32.42 3.32
C ARG A 247 3.31 33.62 2.39
N ASP A 248 3.03 33.42 1.11
CA ASP A 248 3.00 34.49 0.10
C ASP A 248 2.02 35.62 0.48
N ARG A 249 0.89 35.28 1.09
CA ARG A 249 -0.11 36.26 1.55
C ARG A 249 0.25 36.99 2.85
N ASN A 250 0.87 36.29 3.80
CA ASN A 250 1.04 36.81 5.17
C ASN A 250 2.46 37.31 5.46
N GLY A 251 3.39 37.16 4.51
CA GLY A 251 4.79 37.49 4.70
C GLY A 251 5.54 36.43 5.52
N PRO A 252 6.87 36.61 5.70
CA PRO A 252 7.68 35.68 6.49
C PRO A 252 7.16 35.60 7.92
N ILE A 253 7.19 34.40 8.50
CA ILE A 253 6.92 34.26 9.93
C ILE A 253 8.05 34.99 10.67
N ALA A 254 7.71 36.04 11.40
CA ALA A 254 8.64 36.68 12.32
C ALA A 254 9.08 35.62 13.35
N ASN A 255 10.23 35.00 13.11
CA ASN A 255 10.88 34.14 14.10
C ASN A 255 11.25 35.02 15.30
N HIS A 256 10.64 34.72 16.45
CA HIS A 256 11.14 35.16 17.75
C HIS A 256 12.30 34.27 18.20
#